data_AF-A0A2S1QU06-F1
#
_entry.id   AF-A0A2S1QU06-F1
#
_cell.length_a   1.000
_cell.length_b   1.000
_cell.length_c   1.000
_cell.angle_alpha   90.00
_cell.angle_beta   90.00
_cell.angle_gamma   90.00
#
_symmetry.space_group_name_H-M   'P 1'
#
loop_
_entity.id
_entity.type
_entity.pdbx_description
1 polymer ?
#
loop_
_entity_poly.entity_id
_entity_poly.type
_entity_poly.pdbx_seq_one_letter_code
_entity_poly.pdbx_strand_id
1 'polypeptide(L)'
;MNLNLVAYSIFLAIVIYIIVVVGRICYRNGNLFVLELLPGHEDLCLRINKILLMGYYLVNIGYAAMTLVSWEKITGLPQLVEVIAIKTAGIICIISALHYLNIYLLTNHVQKLIR
;
A
#
# COMPACT_ATOMS: atom_id res chain seq x y z
N MET A 1 13.26 -28.09 9.72
CA MET A 1 12.24 -27.02 9.72
C MET A 1 12.33 -26.27 8.40
N ASN A 2 11.23 -26.07 7.67
CA ASN A 2 11.29 -25.37 6.39
C ASN A 2 11.30 -23.85 6.64
N LEU A 3 12.49 -23.25 6.67
CA LEU A 3 12.68 -21.81 6.93
C LEU A 3 11.90 -20.93 5.96
N ASN A 4 11.65 -21.38 4.73
CA ASN A 4 10.81 -20.67 3.77
C ASN A 4 9.38 -20.52 4.28
N LEU A 5 8.74 -21.59 4.77
CA LEU A 5 7.37 -21.49 5.28
C LEU A 5 7.26 -20.50 6.45
N VAL A 6 8.24 -20.52 7.37
CA VAL A 6 8.31 -19.56 8.47
C VAL A 6 8.44 -18.14 7.96
N ALA A 7 9.33 -17.92 6.97
CA ALA A 7 9.52 -16.61 6.38
C ALA A 7 8.27 -16.11 5.65
N TYR A 8 7.55 -16.99 4.94
CA TYR A 8 6.31 -16.64 4.23
C TYR A 8 5.24 -16.20 5.22
N SER A 9 5.07 -16.92 6.34
CA SER A 9 4.13 -16.57 7.38
C SER A 9 4.44 -15.23 8.04
N ILE A 10 5.71 -14.97 8.38
CA ILE A 10 6.12 -13.69 8.99
C ILE A 10 5.92 -12.54 8.00
N PHE A 11 6.39 -12.70 6.76
CA PHE A 11 6.25 -11.69 5.72
C PHE A 11 4.77 -11.35 5.46
N LEU A 12 3.91 -12.37 5.29
CA LEU A 12 2.48 -12.14 5.09
C LEU A 12 1.82 -11.45 6.29
N ALA A 13 2.17 -11.82 7.52
CA ALA A 13 1.64 -11.16 8.71
C ALA A 13 2.01 -9.66 8.74
N ILE A 14 3.28 -9.34 8.44
CA ILE A 14 3.76 -7.95 8.34
C ILE A 14 3.03 -7.20 7.23
N VAL A 15 2.95 -7.79 6.04
CA VAL A 15 2.31 -7.18 4.87
C VAL A 15 0.82 -6.93 5.11
N ILE A 16 0.08 -7.91 5.64
CA ILE A 16 -1.34 -7.75 5.97
C ILE A 16 -1.53 -6.64 6.99
N TYR A 17 -0.69 -6.60 8.04
CA TYR A 17 -0.74 -5.54 9.04
C TYR A 17 -0.54 -4.16 8.39
N ILE A 18 0.48 -4.00 7.53
CA ILE A 18 0.74 -2.76 6.81
C ILE A 18 -0.45 -2.37 5.93
N ILE A 19 -0.94 -3.30 5.10
CA ILE A 19 -2.06 -3.06 4.16
C ILE A 19 -3.29 -2.57 4.90
N VAL A 20 -3.66 -3.21 6.01
CA VAL A 20 -4.87 -2.88 6.76
C VAL A 20 -4.70 -1.55 7.50
N VAL A 21 -3.60 -1.38 8.24
CA VAL A 21 -3.39 -0.21 9.10
C VAL A 21 -3.13 1.04 8.27
N VAL A 22 -2.18 0.99 7.35
CA VAL A 22 -1.83 2.14 6.51
C VAL A 22 -2.99 2.49 5.58
N GLY A 23 -3.64 1.49 4.97
CA GLY A 23 -4.83 1.71 4.15
C GLY A 23 -5.95 2.43 4.91
N ARG A 24 -6.24 2.04 6.16
CA ARG A 24 -7.24 2.74 7.00
C ARG A 24 -6.84 4.18 7.33
N ILE A 25 -5.57 4.41 7.66
CA ILE A 25 -5.05 5.76 7.98
C ILE A 25 -5.15 6.65 6.74
N CYS A 26 -4.68 6.17 5.59
CA CYS A 26 -4.75 6.88 4.33
C CYS A 26 -6.20 7.17 3.92
N TYR A 27 -7.12 6.22 4.10
CA TYR A 27 -8.54 6.44 3.78
C TYR A 27 -9.15 7.51 4.70
N ARG A 28 -8.94 7.42 6.02
CA ARG A 28 -9.50 8.39 6.96
C ARG A 28 -8.97 9.81 6.71
N ASN A 29 -7.66 9.95 6.56
CA ASN A 29 -7.04 11.26 6.36
C ASN A 29 -7.28 11.78 4.93
N GLY A 30 -7.33 10.88 3.95
CA GLY A 30 -7.63 11.21 2.56
C GLY A 30 -9.04 11.74 2.34
N ASN A 31 -10.04 11.27 3.10
CA ASN A 31 -11.39 11.81 3.02
C ASN A 31 -11.42 13.31 3.37
N LEU A 32 -10.70 13.71 4.42
CA LEU A 32 -10.59 15.12 4.81
C LEU A 32 -9.86 15.94 3.74
N PHE A 33 -8.73 15.42 3.25
CA PHE A 33 -7.93 16.09 2.21
C PHE A 33 -8.72 16.31 0.90
N VAL A 34 -9.41 15.28 0.40
CA VAL A 34 -10.19 15.42 -0.85
C VAL A 34 -11.40 16.34 -0.66
N LEU A 35 -12.02 16.33 0.52
CA LEU A 35 -13.14 17.22 0.83
C LEU A 35 -12.71 18.70 0.83
N GLU A 36 -11.54 19.02 1.40
CA GLU A 36 -10.98 20.37 1.35
C GLU A 36 -10.65 20.83 -0.08
N LEU A 37 -10.25 19.90 -0.95
CA LEU A 37 -9.99 20.17 -2.37
C LEU A 37 -11.26 20.41 -3.19
N LEU A 38 -12.38 19.76 -2.83
CA LEU A 38 -13.64 19.77 -3.57
C LEU A 38 -14.84 20.09 -2.65
N PRO A 39 -14.90 21.32 -2.08
CA PRO A 39 -15.99 21.70 -1.19
C PRO A 39 -17.34 21.65 -1.93
N GLY A 40 -18.36 21.10 -1.27
CA GLY A 40 -19.71 20.95 -1.83
C GLY A 40 -19.96 19.66 -2.63
N HIS A 41 -18.94 18.80 -2.80
CA HIS A 41 -19.05 17.53 -3.53
C HIS A 41 -18.72 16.30 -2.67
N GLU A 42 -19.32 16.21 -1.48
CA GLU A 42 -19.03 15.17 -0.48
C GLU A 42 -19.12 13.73 -1.04
N ASP A 43 -20.19 13.42 -1.76
CA ASP A 43 -20.39 12.10 -2.38
C ASP A 43 -19.28 11.74 -3.37
N LEU A 44 -18.82 12.71 -4.17
CA LEU A 44 -17.74 12.51 -5.13
C LEU A 44 -16.42 12.29 -4.41
N CYS A 45 -16.13 13.06 -3.36
CA CYS A 45 -14.92 12.91 -2.54
C CYS A 45 -14.81 11.51 -1.95
N LEU A 46 -15.92 11.00 -1.38
CA LEU A 46 -15.98 9.65 -0.82
C LEU A 46 -15.74 8.58 -1.88
N ARG A 47 -16.28 8.75 -3.09
CA ARG A 47 -16.08 7.80 -4.21
C ARG A 47 -14.64 7.81 -4.69
N ILE A 48 -14.04 8.99 -4.88
CA ILE A 48 -12.65 9.12 -5.30
C ILE A 48 -11.73 8.41 -4.31
N ASN A 49 -11.88 8.68 -3.01
CA ASN A 49 -11.00 8.08 -2.01
C ASN A 49 -11.22 6.56 -1.89
N LYS A 50 -12.44 6.05 -2.13
CA LYS A 50 -12.68 4.59 -2.22
C LYS A 50 -11.95 3.96 -3.42
N ILE A 51 -11.94 4.62 -4.57
CA ILE A 51 -11.22 4.14 -5.76
C ILE A 51 -9.71 4.13 -5.50
N LEU A 52 -9.17 5.19 -4.87
CA LEU A 52 -7.75 5.24 -4.48
C LEU A 52 -7.39 4.14 -3.49
N LEU A 53 -8.25 3.87 -2.51
CA LEU A 53 -8.07 2.78 -1.56
C LEU A 53 -8.11 1.41 -2.25
N MET A 54 -9.00 1.19 -3.23
CA MET A 54 -9.01 -0.05 -4.01
C MET A 54 -7.72 -0.22 -4.82
N GLY A 55 -7.24 0.84 -5.47
CA GLY A 55 -5.95 0.83 -6.18
C GLY A 55 -4.79 0.49 -5.24
N TYR A 56 -4.76 1.08 -4.04
CA TYR A 56 -3.82 0.73 -2.99
C TYR A 56 -3.87 -0.76 -2.63
N TYR A 57 -5.05 -1.35 -2.44
CA TYR A 57 -5.15 -2.79 -2.14
C TYR A 57 -4.66 -3.66 -3.29
N LEU A 58 -5.02 -3.35 -4.54
CA LEU A 58 -4.60 -4.13 -5.70
C LEU A 58 -3.08 -4.15 -5.86
N VAL A 59 -2.41 -3.00 -5.73
CA VAL A 59 -0.95 -2.90 -5.82
C VAL A 59 -0.28 -3.72 -4.74
N ASN A 60 -0.74 -3.63 -3.49
CA ASN A 60 -0.14 -4.35 -2.38
C ASN A 60 -0.35 -5.87 -2.45
N ILE A 61 -1.55 -6.31 -2.82
CA ILE A 61 -1.85 -7.74 -3.02
C ILE A 61 -1.01 -8.29 -4.18
N GLY A 62 -0.89 -7.54 -5.27
CA GLY A 62 -0.05 -7.89 -6.41
C GLY A 62 1.43 -8.04 -6.02
N TYR A 63 1.96 -7.08 -5.26
CA TYR A 63 3.33 -7.15 -4.74
C TYR A 63 3.56 -8.37 -3.84
N ALA A 64 2.62 -8.65 -2.93
CA ALA A 64 2.71 -9.79 -2.03
C ALA A 64 2.74 -11.12 -2.81
N ALA A 65 1.85 -11.27 -3.80
CA ALA A 65 1.80 -12.45 -4.66
C ALA A 65 3.09 -12.63 -5.48
N MET A 66 3.58 -11.57 -6.13
CA MET A 66 4.83 -11.60 -6.90
C MET A 66 6.03 -11.96 -6.00
N THR A 67 6.08 -11.41 -4.79
CA THR A 67 7.15 -11.69 -3.84
C THR A 67 7.17 -13.16 -3.40
N LEU A 68 6.00 -13.76 -3.18
CA LEU A 68 5.90 -15.17 -2.80
C LEU A 68 6.37 -16.12 -3.91
N VAL A 69 6.11 -15.78 -5.18
CA VAL A 69 6.54 -16.59 -6.33
C VAL A 69 8.05 -16.50 -6.55
N SER A 70 8.66 -15.33 -6.31
CA SER A 70 10.09 -15.09 -6.57
C SER A 70 11.00 -15.41 -5.37
N TRP A 71 10.61 -16.35 -4.51
CA TRP A 71 11.35 -16.62 -3.27
C TRP A 71 12.38 -17.75 -3.44
N GLU A 72 13.64 -17.42 -3.19
CA GLU A 72 14.73 -18.41 -3.18
C GLU A 72 14.77 -19.23 -1.88
N LYS A 73 15.52 -20.34 -1.90
CA LYS A 73 15.66 -21.21 -0.72
C LYS A 73 16.45 -20.50 0.38
N ILE A 74 15.86 -20.34 1.56
CA ILE A 74 16.52 -19.80 2.74
C ILE A 74 17.29 -20.92 3.44
N THR A 75 18.58 -20.70 3.62
CA THR A 75 19.52 -21.69 4.16
C THR A 75 19.89 -21.44 5.62
N GLY A 76 19.63 -20.25 6.16
CA GLY A 76 19.97 -19.89 7.53
C GLY A 76 19.11 -18.77 8.12
N LEU A 77 19.17 -18.62 9.45
CA LEU A 77 18.43 -17.60 10.20
C LEU A 77 18.83 -16.15 9.85
N PRO A 78 20.13 -15.81 9.62
CA PRO A 78 20.49 -14.46 9.20
C PRO A 78 19.86 -14.09 7.85
N GLN A 79 19.92 -15.02 6.89
CA GLN A 79 19.33 -14.85 5.56
C GLN A 79 17.79 -14.70 5.64
N LEU A 80 17.14 -15.38 6.59
CA LEU A 80 15.70 -15.22 6.82
C LEU A 80 15.34 -13.78 7.17
N VAL A 81 16.07 -13.18 8.12
CA VAL A 81 15.82 -11.80 8.56
C VAL A 81 16.11 -10.81 7.43
N GLU A 82 17.21 -10.99 6.71
CA GLU A 82 17.61 -10.15 5.59
C GLU A 82 16.55 -10.15 4.48
N VAL A 83 16.07 -11.33 4.07
CA VAL A 83 15.06 -11.44 3.01
C VAL A 83 13.75 -10.77 3.43
N ILE A 84 13.28 -11.01 4.66
CA ILE A 84 12.06 -10.37 5.16
C ILE A 84 12.23 -8.84 5.17
N ALA A 85 13.37 -8.33 5.63
CA ALA A 85 13.66 -6.90 5.68
C ALA A 85 13.64 -6.27 4.28
N ILE A 86 14.32 -6.86 3.30
CA ILE A 86 14.39 -6.33 1.93
C ILE A 86 13.01 -6.32 1.26
N LYS A 87 12.23 -7.41 1.37
CA LYS A 87 10.88 -7.47 0.78
C LYS A 87 9.92 -6.51 1.49
N THR A 88 10.02 -6.37 2.81
CA THR A 88 9.21 -5.41 3.56
C THR A 88 9.58 -3.97 3.21
N ALA A 89 10.86 -3.66 3.03
CA ALA A 89 11.28 -2.34 2.55
C ALA A 89 10.71 -2.03 1.17
N GLY A 90 10.69 -3.02 0.26
CA GLY A 90 10.12 -2.89 -1.07
C GLY A 90 8.65 -2.45 -1.07
N ILE A 91 7.80 -3.13 -0.30
CA ILE A 91 6.38 -2.75 -0.21
C ILE A 91 6.19 -1.36 0.41
N ILE A 92 6.98 -1.01 1.44
CA ILE A 92 6.91 0.31 2.08
C ILE A 92 7.29 1.42 1.09
N CYS A 93 8.34 1.22 0.29
CA CYS A 93 8.75 2.16 -0.76
C CYS A 93 7.66 2.33 -1.83
N ILE A 94 7.04 1.23 -2.28
CA ILE A 94 5.95 1.26 -3.26
C ILE A 94 4.75 2.03 -2.70
N ILE A 95 4.36 1.76 -1.45
CA ILE A 95 3.25 2.46 -0.79
C ILE A 95 3.56 3.96 -0.68
N SER A 96 4.78 4.32 -0.28
CA SER A 96 5.22 5.71 -0.17
C SER A 96 5.12 6.44 -1.51
N ALA A 97 5.66 5.84 -2.58
CA ALA A 97 5.58 6.38 -3.93
C ALA A 97 4.12 6.51 -4.42
N LEU A 98 3.29 5.50 -4.20
CA LEU A 98 1.87 5.52 -4.54
C LEU A 98 1.13 6.64 -3.79
N HIS A 99 1.46 6.86 -2.51
CA HIS A 99 0.84 7.91 -1.71
C HIS A 99 1.17 9.31 -2.23
N TYR A 100 2.44 9.57 -2.55
CA TYR A 100 2.84 10.84 -3.16
C TYR A 100 2.23 11.05 -4.54
N LEU A 101 2.13 9.99 -5.36
CA LEU A 101 1.46 10.04 -6.64
C LEU A 101 -0.02 10.39 -6.48
N ASN A 102 -0.73 9.78 -5.53
CA ASN A 102 -2.13 10.07 -5.26
C ASN A 102 -2.34 11.55 -4.89
N ILE A 103 -1.51 12.09 -3.98
CA ILE A 103 -1.58 13.51 -3.59
C ILE A 103 -1.32 14.40 -4.82
N TYR A 104 -0.28 14.12 -5.59
CA TYR A 104 0.05 14.87 -6.80
C TYR A 104 -1.09 14.89 -7.81
N LEU A 105 -1.68 13.71 -8.11
CA LEU A 105 -2.76 13.60 -9.09
C LEU A 105 -4.02 14.35 -8.64
N LEU A 106 -4.37 14.26 -7.37
CA LEU A 106 -5.52 14.97 -6.80
C LEU A 106 -5.33 16.49 -6.89
N THR A 107 -4.18 17.00 -6.46
CA THR A 107 -3.90 18.44 -6.46
C THR A 107 -3.80 19.01 -7.87
N ASN A 108 -3.14 18.33 -8.81
CA ASN A 108 -2.89 18.89 -10.14
C ASN A 108 -3.98 18.65 -11.17
N HIS A 109 -4.66 17.50 -11.14
CA HIS A 109 -5.64 17.14 -12.18
C HIS A 109 -7.08 17.34 -11.71
N VAL A 110 -7.41 16.92 -10.48
CA VAL A 110 -8.80 16.97 -10.00
C VAL A 110 -9.23 18.41 -9.69
N GLN A 111 -8.34 19.22 -9.09
CA GLN A 111 -8.62 20.63 -8.85
C GLN A 111 -8.89 21.43 -10.14
N LYS A 112 -8.35 20.99 -11.29
CA LYS A 112 -8.54 21.66 -12.59
C LYS A 112 -9.83 21.29 -13.31
N LEU A 113 -10.50 20.21 -12.92
CA LEU A 113 -11.72 19.75 -13.59
C LEU A 113 -12.99 20.48 -13.13
N ILE A 114 -12.92 21.20 -12.01
CA ILE A 114 -14.07 21.89 -11.39
C ILE A 114 -13.89 23.43 -11.38
N ARG A 115 -12.74 23.94 -11.81
CA ARG A 115 -12.55 25.35 -12.17
C ARG A 115 -12.86 25.56 -13.64
#